data_AF-A0A397AV95-F1
#
_entry.id   AF-A0A397AV95-F1
#
_cell.length_a   1.000
_cell.length_b   1.000
_cell.length_c   1.000
_cell.angle_alpha   90.00
_cell.angle_beta   90.00
_cell.angle_gamma   90.00
#
_symmetry.space_group_name_H-M   'P 1'
#
loop_
_entity.id
_entity.type
_entity.pdbx_description
1 polymer ?
#
loop_
_entity_poly.entity_id
_entity_poly.type
_entity_poly.pdbx_seq_one_letter_code
_entity_poly.pdbx_strand_id
1 'polypeptide(L)'
;MSLQGELDERQATIEVLVKALKKEKEEYKQALVDEVHDLRERKQALQDELAHIDALISAKTQQITLGDKPKPKVRATVAVGSTASPAQAAATSSSSSQPTSAPVDKPRKKKAAPITKNTGEPEAEASVQGVSSTIMLPTHPELLKVRDIDAHSAFIIQRSNNANTVVYKGNVVAPSNSLDPKTPLHIYWIMFALPGHPTEELNVIERNTAYGATATATSSGEFDVALASLKDRRIAIFVDASGHVRARTTVDGKPNVYLERVFVQSTTSWGLPKVEYVEIFAVDPVTHEQVYEKKFP
;
A
#
# COMPACT_ATOMS: atom_id res chain seq x y z
N MET A 1 -3.63 -9.40 52.38
CA MET A 1 -5.03 -8.94 52.23
C MET A 1 -5.98 -10.12 52.43
N SER A 2 -7.28 -9.88 52.55
CA SER A 2 -8.28 -10.97 52.58
C SER A 2 -8.60 -11.41 51.15
N LEU A 3 -8.75 -12.73 50.93
CA LEU A 3 -9.10 -13.31 49.63
C LEU A 3 -10.41 -12.74 49.05
N GLN A 4 -11.35 -12.34 49.92
CA GLN A 4 -12.61 -11.72 49.50
C GLN A 4 -12.38 -10.37 48.80
N GLY A 5 -11.51 -9.51 49.32
CA GLY A 5 -11.27 -8.19 48.73
C GLY A 5 -10.66 -8.27 47.33
N GLU A 6 -9.73 -9.22 47.12
CA GLU A 6 -9.15 -9.45 45.78
C GLU A 6 -10.19 -10.03 44.80
N LEU A 7 -11.15 -10.83 45.28
CA LEU A 7 -12.27 -11.32 44.48
C LEU A 7 -13.20 -10.17 44.08
N ASP A 8 -13.53 -9.29 45.02
CA ASP A 8 -14.42 -8.13 44.80
C ASP A 8 -13.78 -7.11 43.83
N GLU A 9 -12.47 -6.84 43.95
CA GLU A 9 -11.70 -6.00 43.01
C GLU A 9 -11.67 -6.60 41.59
N ARG A 10 -11.49 -7.91 41.47
CA ARG A 10 -11.54 -8.62 40.17
C ARG A 10 -12.94 -8.58 39.57
N GLN A 11 -13.99 -8.76 40.37
CA GLN A 11 -15.38 -8.68 39.92
C GLN A 11 -15.73 -7.27 39.40
N ALA A 12 -15.38 -6.22 40.15
CA ALA A 12 -15.57 -4.84 39.71
C ALA A 12 -14.82 -4.54 38.38
N THR A 13 -13.60 -5.06 38.24
CA THR A 13 -12.80 -4.94 37.01
C THR A 13 -13.49 -5.62 35.82
N ILE A 14 -14.02 -6.84 36.02
CA ILE A 14 -14.77 -7.59 34.99
C ILE A 14 -16.04 -6.83 34.58
N GLU A 15 -16.77 -6.25 35.52
CA GLU A 15 -17.99 -5.47 35.23
C GLU A 15 -17.70 -4.19 34.42
N VAL A 16 -16.60 -3.49 34.73
CA VAL A 16 -16.13 -2.34 33.94
C VAL A 16 -15.77 -2.75 32.51
N LEU A 17 -15.03 -3.85 32.35
CA LEU A 17 -14.65 -4.38 31.02
C LEU A 17 -15.88 -4.83 30.21
N VAL A 18 -16.83 -5.55 30.84
CA VAL A 18 -18.09 -5.96 30.19
C VAL A 18 -18.94 -4.75 29.80
N LYS A 19 -18.95 -3.68 30.60
CA LYS A 19 -19.64 -2.43 30.28
C LYS A 19 -18.96 -1.68 29.12
N ALA A 20 -17.63 -1.64 29.08
CA ALA A 20 -16.86 -1.04 27.99
C ALA A 20 -17.10 -1.78 26.66
N LEU A 21 -16.98 -3.12 26.66
CA LEU A 21 -17.20 -3.96 25.47
C LEU A 21 -18.66 -3.85 24.96
N LYS A 22 -19.65 -3.76 25.86
CA LYS A 22 -21.05 -3.48 25.48
C LYS A 22 -21.22 -2.12 24.81
N LYS A 23 -20.52 -1.08 25.29
CA LYS A 23 -20.55 0.27 24.71
C LYS A 23 -19.90 0.28 23.32
N GLU A 24 -18.68 -0.25 23.21
CA GLU A 24 -17.95 -0.39 21.94
C GLU A 24 -18.76 -1.16 20.88
N LYS A 25 -19.40 -2.27 21.27
CA LYS A 25 -20.27 -3.05 20.38
C LYS A 25 -21.47 -2.23 19.87
N GLU A 26 -22.08 -1.41 20.73
CA GLU A 26 -23.25 -0.61 20.33
C GLU A 26 -22.83 0.61 19.49
N GLU A 27 -21.67 1.21 19.76
CA GLU A 27 -21.06 2.26 18.93
C GLU A 27 -20.69 1.74 17.53
N TYR A 28 -20.08 0.55 17.45
CA TYR A 28 -19.83 -0.13 16.16
C TYR A 28 -21.13 -0.48 15.42
N LYS A 29 -22.15 -0.96 16.14
CA LYS A 29 -23.47 -1.23 15.56
C LYS A 29 -24.15 0.04 15.05
N GLN A 30 -24.00 1.18 15.73
CA GLN A 30 -24.56 2.46 15.28
C GLN A 30 -23.85 2.95 14.03
N ALA A 31 -22.52 2.93 13.98
CA ALA A 31 -21.76 3.31 12.79
C ALA A 31 -22.16 2.50 11.54
N LEU A 32 -22.44 1.19 11.68
CA LEU A 32 -22.98 0.37 10.59
C LEU A 32 -24.42 0.74 10.17
N VAL A 33 -25.25 1.24 11.10
CA VAL A 33 -26.61 1.72 10.79
C VAL A 33 -26.52 3.05 10.03
N ASP A 34 -25.60 3.92 10.41
CA ASP A 34 -25.36 5.22 9.78
C ASP A 34 -24.78 5.04 8.37
N GLU A 35 -23.78 4.17 8.20
CA GLU A 35 -23.25 3.81 6.86
C GLU A 35 -24.33 3.23 5.93
N VAL A 36 -25.23 2.38 6.48
CA VAL A 36 -26.38 1.84 5.74
C VAL A 36 -27.43 2.92 5.42
N HIS A 37 -27.49 4.03 6.17
CA HIS A 37 -28.33 5.18 5.86
C HIS A 37 -27.75 5.97 4.68
N ASP A 38 -26.47 6.35 4.75
CA ASP A 38 -25.75 7.09 3.69
C ASP A 38 -25.80 6.33 2.35
N LEU A 39 -25.58 5.01 2.39
CA LEU A 39 -25.66 4.15 1.20
C LEU A 39 -27.08 4.08 0.60
N ARG A 40 -28.14 4.24 1.41
CA ARG A 40 -29.53 4.32 0.91
C ARG A 40 -29.82 5.67 0.27
N GLU A 41 -29.35 6.77 0.86
CA GLU A 41 -29.53 8.10 0.27
C GLU A 41 -28.80 8.21 -1.06
N ARG A 42 -27.53 7.76 -1.11
CA ARG A 42 -26.74 7.71 -2.35
C ARG A 42 -27.37 6.81 -3.41
N LYS A 43 -27.97 5.68 -3.00
CA LYS A 43 -28.73 4.81 -3.91
C LYS A 43 -29.98 5.53 -4.45
N GLN A 44 -30.72 6.26 -3.62
CA GLN A 44 -31.90 7.01 -4.07
C GLN A 44 -31.53 8.09 -5.08
N ALA A 45 -30.50 8.90 -4.80
CA ALA A 45 -30.03 9.93 -5.73
C ALA A 45 -29.65 9.35 -7.11
N LEU A 46 -28.96 8.20 -7.15
CA LEU A 46 -28.64 7.50 -8.40
C LEU A 46 -29.88 6.92 -9.11
N GLN A 47 -30.92 6.52 -8.37
CA GLN A 47 -32.20 6.11 -8.98
C GLN A 47 -32.95 7.29 -9.59
N ASP A 48 -32.87 8.48 -8.98
CA ASP A 48 -33.49 9.70 -9.50
C ASP A 48 -32.75 10.23 -10.74
N GLU A 49 -31.41 10.14 -10.76
CA GLU A 49 -30.59 10.41 -11.95
C GLU A 49 -30.93 9.46 -13.12
N LEU A 50 -31.06 8.15 -12.84
CA LEU A 50 -31.45 7.16 -13.85
C LEU A 50 -32.85 7.43 -14.41
N ALA A 51 -33.82 7.76 -13.55
CA ALA A 51 -35.18 8.12 -13.98
C ALA A 51 -35.20 9.39 -14.86
N HIS A 52 -34.31 10.36 -14.59
CA HIS A 52 -34.13 11.52 -15.46
C HIS A 52 -33.53 11.15 -16.83
N ILE A 53 -32.54 10.25 -16.86
CA ILE A 53 -31.94 9.74 -18.10
C ILE A 53 -32.97 8.98 -18.94
N ASP A 54 -33.79 8.12 -18.33
CA ASP A 54 -34.87 7.39 -19.02
C ASP A 54 -35.93 8.34 -19.60
N ALA A 55 -36.27 9.42 -18.90
CA ALA A 55 -37.16 10.46 -19.41
C ALA A 55 -36.56 11.19 -20.64
N LEU A 56 -35.26 11.50 -20.62
CA LEU A 56 -34.55 12.06 -21.78
C LEU A 56 -34.48 11.09 -22.96
N ILE A 57 -34.21 9.80 -22.72
CA ILE A 57 -34.21 8.74 -23.74
C ILE A 57 -35.60 8.61 -24.37
N SER A 58 -36.66 8.58 -23.56
CA SER A 58 -38.05 8.54 -24.04
C SER A 58 -38.40 9.77 -24.90
N ALA A 59 -38.08 10.98 -24.43
CA ALA A 59 -38.30 12.21 -25.18
C ALA A 59 -37.52 12.24 -26.51
N LYS A 60 -36.27 11.77 -26.52
CA LYS A 60 -35.45 11.71 -27.74
C LYS A 60 -35.94 10.63 -28.70
N THR A 61 -36.39 9.49 -28.19
CA THR A 61 -37.01 8.42 -28.98
C THR A 61 -38.28 8.92 -29.66
N GLN A 62 -39.14 9.65 -28.95
CA GLN A 62 -40.33 10.28 -29.52
C GLN A 62 -40.00 11.29 -30.63
N GLN A 63 -38.94 12.11 -30.47
CA GLN A 63 -38.46 12.99 -31.55
C GLN A 63 -38.02 12.21 -32.81
N ILE A 64 -37.33 11.07 -32.64
CA ILE A 64 -36.92 10.20 -33.74
C ILE A 64 -38.15 9.57 -34.43
N THR A 65 -39.13 9.08 -33.66
CA THR A 65 -40.35 8.46 -34.19
C THR A 65 -41.28 9.44 -34.92
N LEU A 66 -41.37 10.70 -34.46
CA LEU A 66 -42.29 11.69 -35.03
C LEU A 66 -41.78 12.36 -36.32
N GLY A 67 -40.46 12.29 -36.56
CA GLY A 67 -39.81 12.86 -37.74
C GLY A 67 -39.67 14.38 -37.68
N ASP A 68 -38.59 14.90 -38.28
CA ASP A 68 -38.22 16.31 -38.18
C ASP A 68 -39.13 17.19 -39.06
N LYS A 69 -40.20 17.75 -38.46
CA LYS A 69 -41.09 18.73 -39.10
C LYS A 69 -40.72 20.14 -38.66
N PRO A 70 -40.02 20.93 -39.50
CA PRO A 70 -39.55 22.25 -39.11
C PRO A 70 -40.73 23.21 -38.89
N LYS A 71 -40.86 23.74 -37.66
CA LYS A 71 -41.75 24.87 -37.37
C LYS A 71 -41.01 26.19 -37.63
N PRO A 72 -41.68 27.23 -38.14
CA PRO A 72 -41.03 28.46 -38.59
C PRO A 72 -40.48 29.30 -37.42
N LYS A 73 -39.39 30.03 -37.69
CA LYS A 73 -38.79 30.97 -36.74
C LYS A 73 -39.76 32.13 -36.44
N VAL A 74 -40.17 32.28 -35.18
CA VAL A 74 -40.69 33.54 -34.63
C VAL A 74 -39.59 34.19 -33.80
N ARG A 75 -39.43 35.51 -33.90
CA ARG A 75 -38.28 36.27 -33.38
C ARG A 75 -38.71 37.20 -32.24
N ALA A 76 -38.27 36.90 -31.02
CA ALA A 76 -38.34 37.77 -29.84
C ALA A 76 -37.03 37.58 -29.04
N THR A 77 -36.03 38.46 -29.17
CA THR A 77 -35.82 39.70 -28.38
C THR A 77 -35.43 39.47 -26.92
N VAL A 78 -34.13 39.23 -26.74
CA VAL A 78 -33.23 39.68 -25.65
C VAL A 78 -33.85 40.11 -24.32
N ALA A 79 -33.41 39.45 -23.25
CA ALA A 79 -33.20 40.07 -21.94
C ALA A 79 -31.80 39.68 -21.43
N VAL A 80 -31.07 40.60 -20.78
CA VAL A 80 -29.71 40.38 -20.27
C VAL A 80 -29.75 40.29 -18.74
N GLY A 81 -29.04 39.33 -18.16
CA GLY A 81 -28.84 39.20 -16.72
C GLY A 81 -27.43 38.72 -16.40
N SER A 82 -26.60 39.59 -15.84
CA SER A 82 -25.19 39.31 -15.56
C SER A 82 -24.89 39.30 -14.06
N THR A 83 -24.38 38.19 -13.55
CA THR A 83 -23.60 38.10 -12.30
C THR A 83 -22.44 37.11 -12.55
N ALA A 84 -21.26 37.57 -12.96
CA ALA A 84 -20.27 38.28 -12.14
C ALA A 84 -19.66 37.39 -11.03
N SER A 85 -18.47 36.86 -11.31
CA SER A 85 -17.60 36.18 -10.34
C SER A 85 -16.27 36.95 -10.26
N PRO A 86 -15.82 37.37 -9.07
CA PRO A 86 -14.55 38.08 -8.92
C PRO A 86 -13.40 37.12 -8.55
N ALA A 87 -12.30 37.20 -9.29
CA ALA A 87 -11.01 36.69 -8.84
C ALA A 87 -10.15 37.85 -8.30
N GLN A 88 -9.56 37.67 -7.12
CA GLN A 88 -8.40 38.43 -6.66
C GLN A 88 -7.37 37.40 -6.17
N ALA A 89 -6.20 37.26 -6.78
CA ALA A 89 -5.12 38.24 -7.01
C ALA A 89 -4.20 38.37 -5.78
N ALA A 90 -2.93 38.03 -5.97
CA ALA A 90 -1.91 38.08 -4.93
C ALA A 90 -1.39 39.50 -4.70
N ALA A 91 -0.91 39.77 -3.49
CA ALA A 91 -0.13 40.95 -3.17
C ALA A 91 1.18 40.54 -2.49
N THR A 92 2.30 41.03 -3.02
CA THR A 92 3.65 40.82 -2.47
C THR A 92 3.97 41.79 -1.34
N SER A 93 4.80 41.36 -0.39
CA SER A 93 5.59 42.26 0.47
C SER A 93 7.04 41.76 0.55
N SER A 94 7.98 42.66 0.87
CA SER A 94 9.41 42.48 0.53
C SER A 94 10.39 43.09 1.52
N SER A 95 11.46 42.37 1.83
CA SER A 95 12.76 42.87 2.33
C SER A 95 13.82 41.79 2.04
N SER A 96 14.95 42.03 1.35
CA SER A 96 16.15 42.78 1.79
C SER A 96 16.69 42.31 3.17
N SER A 97 17.99 42.00 3.36
CA SER A 97 19.14 42.08 2.43
C SER A 97 20.39 41.38 3.02
N GLN A 98 21.31 40.93 2.16
CA GLN A 98 22.73 40.64 2.48
C GLN A 98 23.50 41.98 2.71
N PRO A 99 24.75 42.04 3.27
CA PRO A 99 25.93 41.34 2.71
C PRO A 99 27.15 41.02 3.65
N THR A 100 28.16 40.34 3.09
CA THR A 100 29.57 40.17 3.59
C THR A 100 29.75 39.36 4.90
N SER A 101 30.94 38.84 5.27
CA SER A 101 32.31 38.90 4.68
C SER A 101 33.06 37.55 4.85
N ALA A 102 34.26 37.42 4.25
CA ALA A 102 35.24 36.35 4.50
C ALA A 102 36.54 36.96 5.07
N PRO A 103 37.45 36.18 5.71
CA PRO A 103 38.60 35.67 4.95
C PRO A 103 39.26 34.32 5.42
N VAL A 104 39.92 33.61 4.47
CA VAL A 104 41.34 33.12 4.45
C VAL A 104 41.96 32.56 5.77
N ASP A 105 42.61 31.37 5.85
CA ASP A 105 43.81 30.92 5.10
C ASP A 105 44.14 29.38 5.13
N LYS A 106 45.29 28.96 4.53
CA LYS A 106 45.90 27.60 4.53
C LYS A 106 47.43 27.62 4.68
N PRO A 107 48.03 26.60 5.33
CA PRO A 107 49.15 25.83 4.72
C PRO A 107 48.95 24.30 4.83
N ARG A 108 49.28 23.44 3.84
CA ARG A 108 50.59 22.97 3.32
C ARG A 108 51.50 22.27 4.39
N LYS A 109 52.16 21.10 4.16
CA LYS A 109 52.25 20.23 2.96
C LYS A 109 51.82 18.75 3.14
N LYS A 110 52.59 17.65 3.36
CA LYS A 110 54.02 17.31 3.61
C LYS A 110 54.50 16.21 2.60
N LYS A 111 55.31 15.20 3.02
CA LYS A 111 55.99 14.08 2.29
C LYS A 111 56.72 13.19 3.36
N ALA A 112 57.26 11.97 3.16
CA ALA A 112 57.18 10.90 2.13
C ALA A 112 57.82 9.58 2.71
N ALA A 113 57.78 8.44 2.00
CA ALA A 113 58.49 7.18 2.33
C ALA A 113 59.97 7.17 1.85
N PRO A 114 60.77 6.13 2.19
CA PRO A 114 61.23 5.24 1.11
C PRO A 114 61.52 3.74 1.45
N ILE A 115 61.07 2.86 0.53
CA ILE A 115 61.83 1.82 -0.22
C ILE A 115 62.60 0.70 0.51
N THR A 116 62.15 -0.55 0.27
CA THR A 116 62.96 -1.77 0.03
C THR A 116 62.28 -2.62 -1.07
N LYS A 117 63.01 -3.46 -1.85
CA LYS A 117 62.44 -4.26 -2.97
C LYS A 117 63.36 -5.39 -3.51
N ASN A 118 62.81 -6.60 -3.70
CA ASN A 118 63.12 -7.65 -4.72
C ASN A 118 62.02 -8.74 -4.59
N THR A 119 61.33 -9.25 -5.64
CA THR A 119 61.72 -9.89 -6.92
C THR A 119 61.92 -11.41 -6.80
N GLY A 120 60.96 -12.18 -7.35
CA GLY A 120 60.99 -13.65 -7.40
C GLY A 120 59.63 -14.28 -7.74
N GLU A 121 59.33 -14.40 -9.04
CA GLU A 121 58.26 -15.21 -9.64
C GLU A 121 58.91 -16.07 -10.76
N PRO A 122 58.27 -17.13 -11.30
CA PRO A 122 56.93 -17.65 -10.98
C PRO A 122 56.88 -19.17 -10.68
N GLU A 123 55.78 -19.63 -10.06
CA GLU A 123 54.98 -20.76 -10.57
C GLU A 123 53.56 -20.69 -9.99
N ALA A 124 52.55 -21.21 -10.69
CA ALA A 124 51.19 -20.66 -10.62
C ALA A 124 50.11 -21.59 -10.03
N GLU A 125 49.64 -21.26 -8.83
CA GLU A 125 48.26 -21.50 -8.39
C GLU A 125 47.63 -20.17 -7.91
N ALA A 126 47.04 -19.43 -8.85
CA ALA A 126 46.48 -18.10 -8.59
C ALA A 126 45.10 -18.19 -7.91
N SER A 127 45.10 -18.16 -6.58
CA SER A 127 43.88 -17.98 -5.78
C SER A 127 43.39 -16.52 -5.78
N VAL A 128 42.08 -16.34 -5.56
CA VAL A 128 41.38 -15.11 -5.15
C VAL A 128 41.63 -13.79 -5.91
N GLN A 129 40.68 -13.38 -6.78
CA GLN A 129 39.68 -12.31 -6.48
C GLN A 129 38.87 -11.88 -7.73
N GLY A 130 37.72 -11.23 -7.52
CA GLY A 130 37.45 -10.03 -8.33
C GLY A 130 36.23 -9.97 -9.25
N VAL A 131 35.12 -10.67 -8.97
CA VAL A 131 33.78 -10.03 -9.05
C VAL A 131 32.75 -10.82 -8.21
N SER A 132 32.46 -10.32 -7.02
CA SER A 132 31.20 -10.64 -6.33
C SER A 132 30.09 -9.78 -6.94
N SER A 133 29.74 -10.06 -8.19
CA SER A 133 28.53 -9.49 -8.80
C SER A 133 27.33 -10.02 -8.04
N THR A 134 26.76 -9.21 -7.14
CA THR A 134 25.44 -9.47 -6.56
C THR A 134 24.46 -9.55 -7.72
N ILE A 135 24.08 -10.76 -8.13
CA ILE A 135 23.07 -10.97 -9.16
C ILE A 135 21.74 -10.58 -8.52
N MET A 136 21.34 -9.32 -8.69
CA MET A 136 20.07 -8.83 -8.19
C MET A 136 18.95 -9.62 -8.87
N LEU A 137 18.17 -10.35 -8.07
CA LEU A 137 17.04 -11.12 -8.58
C LEU A 137 16.10 -10.18 -9.34
N PRO A 138 15.63 -10.55 -10.55
CA PRO A 138 14.73 -9.72 -11.34
C PRO A 138 13.43 -9.51 -10.53
N THR A 139 13.28 -8.27 -10.04
CA THR A 139 12.20 -7.88 -9.12
C THR A 139 11.06 -7.23 -9.90
N HIS A 140 9.83 -7.61 -9.62
CA HIS A 140 8.63 -7.12 -10.30
C HIS A 140 8.55 -5.57 -10.25
N PRO A 141 8.33 -4.86 -11.38
CA PRO A 141 8.43 -3.39 -11.44
C PRO A 141 7.57 -2.65 -10.40
N GLU A 142 6.36 -3.14 -10.14
CA GLU A 142 5.47 -2.54 -9.11
C GLU A 142 6.00 -2.70 -7.67
N LEU A 143 6.72 -3.78 -7.36
CA LEU A 143 7.39 -3.91 -6.06
C LEU A 143 8.65 -3.03 -6.00
N LEU A 144 9.34 -2.86 -7.13
CA LEU A 144 10.52 -2.00 -7.22
C LEU A 144 10.15 -0.52 -6.91
N LYS A 145 9.08 0.00 -7.54
CA LYS A 145 8.51 1.33 -7.24
C LYS A 145 8.19 1.55 -5.76
N VAL A 146 7.77 0.50 -5.06
CA VAL A 146 7.47 0.55 -3.63
C VAL A 146 8.76 0.46 -2.80
N ARG A 147 9.77 -0.30 -3.24
CA ARG A 147 11.10 -0.35 -2.62
C ARG A 147 11.90 0.95 -2.75
N ASP A 148 11.64 1.74 -3.78
CA ASP A 148 12.16 3.11 -3.90
C ASP A 148 11.62 4.06 -2.80
N ILE A 149 10.48 3.71 -2.17
CA ILE A 149 9.88 4.44 -1.05
C ILE A 149 10.22 3.76 0.29
N ASP A 150 10.12 2.43 0.36
CA ASP A 150 10.47 1.63 1.52
C ASP A 150 11.19 0.32 1.14
N ALA A 151 12.52 0.35 1.24
CA ALA A 151 13.42 -0.73 0.83
C ALA A 151 13.20 -2.07 1.56
N HIS A 152 12.47 -2.08 2.69
CA HIS A 152 12.17 -3.29 3.46
C HIS A 152 10.79 -3.90 3.12
N SER A 153 10.17 -3.44 2.04
CA SER A 153 8.97 -4.05 1.45
C SER A 153 9.27 -5.47 0.95
N ALA A 154 8.61 -6.47 1.53
CA ALA A 154 8.76 -7.88 1.17
C ALA A 154 7.99 -8.22 -0.10
N PHE A 155 6.71 -7.83 -0.13
CA PHE A 155 5.78 -7.96 -1.26
C PHE A 155 4.67 -6.91 -1.16
N ILE A 156 3.84 -6.80 -2.21
CA ILE A 156 2.72 -5.85 -2.28
C ILE A 156 1.40 -6.50 -2.70
N ILE A 157 0.28 -5.86 -2.37
CA ILE A 157 -1.04 -6.18 -2.93
C ILE A 157 -1.65 -4.93 -3.58
N GLN A 158 -2.11 -5.05 -4.81
CA GLN A 158 -2.91 -4.03 -5.52
C GLN A 158 -4.29 -4.59 -5.90
N ARG A 159 -5.25 -3.69 -6.15
CA ARG A 159 -6.58 -4.00 -6.68
C ARG A 159 -6.77 -3.41 -8.08
N SER A 160 -7.79 -3.88 -8.80
CA SER A 160 -8.27 -3.26 -10.04
C SER A 160 -8.96 -1.90 -9.86
N ASN A 161 -9.33 -1.52 -8.63
CA ASN A 161 -10.20 -0.35 -8.40
C ASN A 161 -9.47 1.00 -8.29
N ASN A 162 -8.19 1.02 -7.95
CA ASN A 162 -7.31 2.19 -7.98
C ASN A 162 -5.83 1.77 -7.91
N ALA A 163 -4.91 2.73 -8.08
CA ALA A 163 -3.46 2.48 -8.02
C ALA A 163 -2.90 2.27 -6.60
N ASN A 164 -3.71 2.43 -5.55
CA ASN A 164 -3.20 2.38 -4.18
C ASN A 164 -2.73 0.97 -3.84
N THR A 165 -1.61 0.89 -3.15
CA THR A 165 -0.89 -0.37 -2.93
C THR A 165 -0.78 -0.66 -1.44
N VAL A 166 -1.20 -1.85 -1.02
CA VAL A 166 -0.89 -2.36 0.33
C VAL A 166 0.53 -2.89 0.32
N VAL A 167 1.33 -2.42 1.26
CA VAL A 167 2.74 -2.80 1.43
C VAL A 167 2.89 -3.73 2.61
N TYR A 168 3.60 -4.84 2.43
CA TYR A 168 3.97 -5.77 3.51
C TYR A 168 5.45 -5.59 3.81
N LYS A 169 5.75 -4.76 4.80
CA LYS A 169 7.11 -4.35 5.18
C LYS A 169 7.65 -5.22 6.31
N GLY A 170 8.86 -5.75 6.15
CA GLY A 170 9.59 -6.35 7.27
C GLY A 170 10.25 -5.25 8.12
N ASN A 171 10.00 -5.23 9.42
CA ASN A 171 10.69 -4.31 10.32
C ASN A 171 12.05 -4.88 10.71
N VAL A 172 13.12 -4.37 10.10
CA VAL A 172 14.50 -4.83 10.35
C VAL A 172 15.13 -4.06 11.52
N VAL A 173 15.75 -4.78 12.44
CA VAL A 173 16.45 -4.24 13.61
C VAL A 173 17.96 -4.13 13.33
N ALA A 174 18.51 -2.94 13.50
CA ALA A 174 19.97 -2.73 13.52
C ALA A 174 20.53 -2.97 14.93
N PRO A 175 21.74 -3.55 15.08
CA PRO A 175 22.70 -3.92 14.03
C PRO A 175 22.58 -5.37 13.55
N SER A 176 21.65 -6.18 14.07
CA SER A 176 21.54 -7.62 13.75
C SER A 176 21.06 -7.90 12.31
N ASN A 177 20.47 -6.91 11.65
CA ASN A 177 19.86 -7.02 10.32
C ASN A 177 18.83 -8.16 10.22
N SER A 178 18.12 -8.38 11.33
CA SER A 178 17.08 -9.40 11.52
C SER A 178 15.73 -8.72 11.67
N LEU A 179 14.62 -9.43 11.43
CA LEU A 179 13.29 -8.91 11.72
C LEU A 179 13.08 -8.73 13.24
N ASP A 180 12.28 -7.73 13.62
CA ASP A 180 11.92 -7.46 15.02
C ASP A 180 11.06 -8.60 15.59
N PRO A 181 11.44 -9.25 16.71
CA PRO A 181 10.71 -10.40 17.24
C PRO A 181 9.36 -10.07 17.90
N LYS A 182 9.04 -8.80 18.12
CA LYS A 182 7.76 -8.31 18.65
C LYS A 182 6.84 -7.80 17.55
N THR A 183 7.40 -7.07 16.59
CA THR A 183 6.68 -6.44 15.48
C THR A 183 7.38 -6.68 14.14
N PRO A 184 7.50 -7.95 13.68
CA PRO A 184 8.31 -8.31 12.50
C PRO A 184 7.77 -7.77 11.17
N LEU A 185 6.48 -7.44 11.14
CA LEU A 185 5.72 -7.08 9.95
C LEU A 185 4.91 -5.80 10.22
N HIS A 186 4.97 -4.84 9.30
CA HIS A 186 4.11 -3.65 9.25
C HIS A 186 3.34 -3.66 7.92
N ILE A 187 2.06 -3.28 7.97
CA ILE A 187 1.15 -3.37 6.81
C ILE A 187 0.34 -2.07 6.72
N TYR A 188 0.49 -1.36 5.61
CA TYR A 188 -0.07 -0.02 5.39
C TYR A 188 -0.33 0.22 3.89
N TRP A 189 -1.09 1.26 3.58
CA TRP A 189 -1.32 1.75 2.22
C TRP A 189 -0.25 2.76 1.80
N ILE A 190 0.22 2.68 0.56
CA ILE A 190 0.77 3.83 -0.19
C ILE A 190 -0.30 4.29 -1.18
N MET A 191 -0.74 5.54 -1.03
CA MET A 191 -1.81 6.14 -1.83
C MET A 191 -1.28 6.70 -3.16
N PHE A 192 -0.85 5.82 -4.07
CA PHE A 192 -0.35 6.22 -5.40
C PHE A 192 -1.36 7.01 -6.25
N ALA A 193 -2.67 6.91 -5.98
CA ALA A 193 -3.68 7.74 -6.63
C ALA A 193 -3.67 9.21 -6.16
N LEU A 194 -2.91 9.56 -5.12
CA LEU A 194 -2.77 10.92 -4.58
C LEU A 194 -1.37 11.50 -4.87
N PRO A 195 -1.26 12.82 -5.12
CA PRO A 195 0.03 13.51 -5.25
C PRO A 195 0.91 13.33 -4.00
N GLY A 196 2.20 13.09 -4.19
CA GLY A 196 3.15 12.86 -3.10
C GLY A 196 3.05 11.49 -2.43
N HIS A 197 2.10 10.64 -2.85
CA HIS A 197 1.95 9.23 -2.44
C HIS A 197 1.97 9.00 -0.91
N PRO A 198 1.09 9.68 -0.15
CA PRO A 198 1.06 9.58 1.31
C PRO A 198 0.75 8.14 1.79
N THR A 199 1.20 7.83 3.00
CA THR A 199 0.98 6.54 3.66
C THR A 199 -0.18 6.58 4.64
N GLU A 200 -1.02 5.55 4.64
CA GLU A 200 -2.14 5.42 5.59
C GLU A 200 -2.16 4.03 6.24
N GLU A 201 -2.46 3.97 7.55
CA GLU A 201 -2.62 2.70 8.28
C GLU A 201 -3.86 1.93 7.83
N LEU A 202 -3.81 0.59 7.88
CA LEU A 202 -5.01 -0.22 7.67
C LEU A 202 -6.08 0.11 8.73
N ASN A 203 -7.32 0.34 8.31
CA ASN A 203 -8.43 0.45 9.25
C ASN A 203 -8.77 -0.91 9.90
N VAL A 204 -9.57 -0.93 10.96
CA VAL A 204 -9.87 -2.15 11.74
C VAL A 204 -10.55 -3.24 10.89
N ILE A 205 -11.42 -2.87 9.95
CA ILE A 205 -12.11 -3.83 9.08
C ILE A 205 -11.12 -4.42 8.07
N GLU A 206 -10.32 -3.58 7.41
CA GLU A 206 -9.28 -4.00 6.46
C GLU A 206 -8.24 -4.91 7.12
N ARG A 207 -7.78 -4.55 8.33
CA ARG A 207 -6.85 -5.35 9.12
C ARG A 207 -7.43 -6.73 9.48
N ASN A 208 -8.71 -6.79 9.85
CA ASN A 208 -9.31 -8.03 10.34
C ASN A 208 -9.91 -8.94 9.24
N THR A 209 -10.15 -8.42 8.03
CA THR A 209 -10.86 -9.16 6.96
C THR A 209 -10.13 -9.28 5.63
N ALA A 210 -9.28 -8.32 5.25
CA ALA A 210 -8.75 -8.22 3.88
C ALA A 210 -7.22 -8.27 3.80
N TYR A 211 -6.53 -7.42 4.56
CA TYR A 211 -5.11 -7.10 4.36
C TYR A 211 -4.24 -7.23 5.61
N GLY A 212 -4.80 -7.29 6.82
CA GLY A 212 -3.97 -7.60 7.98
C GLY A 212 -3.48 -9.05 7.93
N ALA A 213 -2.40 -9.31 8.65
CA ALA A 213 -1.81 -10.62 8.77
C ALA A 213 -1.24 -10.84 10.18
N THR A 214 -1.17 -12.09 10.62
CA THR A 214 -0.45 -12.49 11.83
C THR A 214 0.89 -13.09 11.45
N ALA A 215 1.98 -12.60 12.07
CA ALA A 215 3.33 -13.12 11.89
C ALA A 215 3.77 -13.87 13.15
N THR A 216 4.18 -15.14 13.01
CA THR A 216 4.55 -16.02 14.12
C THR A 216 6.00 -16.49 13.96
N ALA A 217 6.83 -16.31 14.99
CA ALA A 217 8.23 -16.69 14.95
C ALA A 217 8.42 -18.21 14.74
N THR A 218 9.38 -18.57 13.90
CA THR A 218 9.75 -19.97 13.60
C THR A 218 11.11 -20.31 14.20
N SER A 219 11.44 -21.60 14.26
CA SER A 219 12.73 -22.09 14.76
C SER A 219 13.94 -21.74 13.86
N SER A 220 13.72 -21.28 12.61
CA SER A 220 14.79 -20.83 11.71
C SER A 220 15.08 -19.32 11.79
N GLY A 221 14.39 -18.57 12.67
CA GLY A 221 14.51 -17.10 12.75
C GLY A 221 13.69 -16.33 11.71
N GLU A 222 12.93 -17.04 10.89
CA GLU A 222 11.92 -16.50 9.98
C GLU A 222 10.56 -16.36 10.70
N PHE A 223 9.60 -15.69 10.07
CA PHE A 223 8.24 -15.57 10.61
C PHE A 223 7.21 -16.13 9.62
N ASP A 224 6.39 -17.07 10.07
CA ASP A 224 5.24 -17.56 9.31
C ASP A 224 4.13 -16.51 9.35
N VAL A 225 3.76 -16.02 8.16
CA VAL A 225 2.74 -15.00 7.93
C VAL A 225 1.46 -15.66 7.41
N ALA A 226 0.36 -15.46 8.11
CA ALA A 226 -0.98 -15.87 7.68
C ALA A 226 -1.82 -14.61 7.40
N LEU A 227 -2.31 -14.47 6.16
CA LEU A 227 -3.16 -13.35 5.75
C LEU A 227 -4.59 -13.53 6.27
N ALA A 228 -5.25 -12.44 6.68
CA ALA A 228 -6.64 -12.48 7.14
C ALA A 228 -7.60 -13.08 6.10
N SER A 229 -7.34 -12.80 4.82
CA SER A 229 -8.12 -13.22 3.66
C SER A 229 -7.69 -14.55 3.02
N LEU A 230 -6.51 -15.07 3.35
CA LEU A 230 -5.93 -16.27 2.71
C LEU A 230 -5.09 -17.07 3.71
N LYS A 231 -5.77 -17.81 4.59
CA LYS A 231 -5.18 -18.53 5.74
C LYS A 231 -4.60 -19.90 5.37
N ASP A 232 -4.94 -20.40 4.19
CA ASP A 232 -4.44 -21.66 3.59
C ASP A 232 -3.05 -21.49 2.96
N ARG A 233 -2.73 -20.30 2.43
CA ARG A 233 -1.40 -20.05 1.85
C ARG A 233 -0.38 -19.67 2.93
N ARG A 234 0.46 -20.62 3.29
CA ARG A 234 1.67 -20.35 4.11
C ARG A 234 2.61 -19.41 3.35
N ILE A 235 2.90 -18.26 3.96
CA ILE A 235 3.95 -17.33 3.55
C ILE A 235 4.97 -17.29 4.70
N ALA A 236 6.27 -17.23 4.41
CA ALA A 236 7.30 -16.99 5.42
C ALA A 236 8.09 -15.72 5.05
N ILE A 237 8.21 -14.77 5.99
CA ILE A 237 8.97 -13.52 5.82
C ILE A 237 10.29 -13.59 6.58
N PHE A 238 11.35 -13.14 5.92
CA PHE A 238 12.73 -13.23 6.40
C PHE A 238 13.62 -12.17 5.74
N VAL A 239 14.87 -12.07 6.18
CA VAL A 239 15.91 -11.28 5.51
C VAL A 239 16.83 -12.23 4.75
N ASP A 240 17.02 -12.00 3.46
CA ASP A 240 17.85 -12.85 2.59
C ASP A 240 19.36 -12.58 2.80
N ALA A 241 20.21 -13.43 2.22
CA ALA A 241 21.67 -13.33 2.36
C ALA A 241 22.28 -12.06 1.73
N SER A 242 21.50 -11.27 0.97
CA SER A 242 21.88 -9.96 0.45
C SER A 242 21.35 -8.79 1.29
N GLY A 243 20.67 -9.07 2.41
CA GLY A 243 20.13 -8.09 3.35
C GLY A 243 18.74 -7.56 3.01
N HIS A 244 18.10 -8.06 1.94
CA HIS A 244 16.75 -7.62 1.56
C HIS A 244 15.68 -8.42 2.31
N VAL A 245 14.57 -7.75 2.66
CA VAL A 245 13.39 -8.46 3.17
C VAL A 245 12.70 -9.20 2.02
N ARG A 246 12.45 -10.49 2.20
CA ARG A 246 11.77 -11.36 1.24
C ARG A 246 10.61 -12.11 1.91
N ALA A 247 9.59 -12.42 1.12
CA ALA A 247 8.54 -13.35 1.49
C ALA A 247 8.60 -14.55 0.55
N ARG A 248 8.66 -15.77 1.09
CA ARG A 248 8.61 -17.02 0.31
C ARG A 248 7.28 -17.73 0.49
N THR A 249 6.78 -18.35 -0.58
CA THR A 249 5.56 -19.17 -0.56
C THR A 249 5.62 -20.24 -1.66
N THR A 250 4.51 -20.94 -1.90
CA THR A 250 4.31 -21.77 -3.09
C THR A 250 3.49 -20.99 -4.09
N VAL A 251 3.90 -20.89 -5.35
CA VAL A 251 3.14 -20.26 -6.45
C VAL A 251 3.15 -21.19 -7.66
N ASP A 252 1.98 -21.44 -8.24
CA ASP A 252 1.79 -22.39 -9.36
C ASP A 252 2.44 -23.77 -9.10
N GLY A 253 2.27 -24.28 -7.88
CA GLY A 253 2.87 -25.54 -7.43
C GLY A 253 4.39 -25.50 -7.16
N LYS A 254 5.13 -24.49 -7.65
CA LYS A 254 6.57 -24.30 -7.35
C LYS A 254 6.75 -23.79 -5.90
N PRO A 255 7.38 -24.54 -4.97
CA PRO A 255 7.58 -24.12 -3.59
C PRO A 255 8.81 -23.22 -3.40
N ASN A 256 8.86 -22.46 -2.30
CA ASN A 256 9.97 -21.58 -1.88
C ASN A 256 10.30 -20.41 -2.83
N VAL A 257 9.45 -20.12 -3.82
CA VAL A 257 9.58 -18.96 -4.69
C VAL A 257 9.28 -17.67 -3.92
N TYR A 258 9.95 -16.58 -4.28
CA TYR A 258 9.82 -15.28 -3.62
C TYR A 258 8.57 -14.56 -4.14
N LEU A 259 7.56 -14.41 -3.29
CA LEU A 259 6.37 -13.62 -3.57
C LEU A 259 6.74 -12.15 -3.70
N GLU A 260 6.28 -11.48 -4.76
CA GLU A 260 6.59 -10.07 -4.99
C GLU A 260 5.33 -9.20 -5.13
N ARG A 261 4.31 -9.70 -5.81
CA ARG A 261 3.04 -8.98 -6.03
C ARG A 261 1.86 -9.93 -6.00
N VAL A 262 0.77 -9.49 -5.38
CA VAL A 262 -0.58 -9.99 -5.65
C VAL A 262 -1.39 -8.88 -6.29
N PHE A 263 -2.14 -9.19 -7.36
CA PHE A 263 -3.12 -8.31 -7.97
C PHE A 263 -4.51 -8.94 -7.84
N VAL A 264 -5.45 -8.20 -7.27
CA VAL A 264 -6.83 -8.66 -7.06
C VAL A 264 -7.74 -7.92 -8.04
N GLN A 265 -8.24 -8.65 -9.05
CA GLN A 265 -9.34 -8.15 -9.86
C GLN A 265 -10.62 -8.26 -9.03
N SER A 266 -11.20 -7.12 -8.71
CA SER A 266 -12.48 -7.00 -8.00
C SER A 266 -13.49 -6.19 -8.82
N THR A 267 -14.74 -6.66 -8.80
CA THR A 267 -15.92 -5.93 -9.26
C THR A 267 -16.83 -5.61 -8.07
N THR A 268 -17.81 -4.73 -8.26
CA THR A 268 -18.84 -4.44 -7.25
C THR A 268 -20.18 -5.01 -7.70
N SER A 269 -20.77 -5.87 -6.90
CA SER A 269 -22.09 -6.47 -7.17
C SER A 269 -23.01 -6.23 -5.98
N TRP A 270 -24.18 -5.64 -6.21
CA TRP A 270 -25.13 -5.27 -5.15
C TRP A 270 -24.55 -4.36 -4.05
N GLY A 271 -23.52 -3.58 -4.38
CA GLY A 271 -22.78 -2.73 -3.43
C GLY A 271 -21.67 -3.45 -2.66
N LEU A 272 -21.59 -4.78 -2.73
CA LEU A 272 -20.53 -5.57 -2.10
C LEU A 272 -19.34 -5.79 -3.05
N PRO A 273 -18.09 -5.76 -2.55
CA PRO A 273 -16.92 -6.12 -3.34
C PRO A 273 -16.91 -7.63 -3.60
N LYS A 274 -16.77 -8.02 -4.87
CA LYS A 274 -16.61 -9.40 -5.32
C LYS A 274 -15.28 -9.55 -6.03
N VAL A 275 -14.45 -10.48 -5.59
CA VAL A 275 -13.24 -10.88 -6.35
C VAL A 275 -13.69 -11.65 -7.60
N GLU A 276 -13.10 -11.34 -8.75
CA GLU A 276 -13.29 -12.06 -10.00
C GLU A 276 -12.14 -13.04 -10.26
N TYR A 277 -10.90 -12.59 -10.00
CA TYR A 277 -9.71 -13.42 -9.98
C TYR A 277 -8.59 -12.77 -9.16
N VAL A 278 -7.58 -13.57 -8.81
CA VAL A 278 -6.33 -13.12 -8.18
C VAL A 278 -5.15 -13.57 -9.05
N GLU A 279 -4.21 -12.67 -9.30
CA GLU A 279 -2.95 -12.96 -9.99
C GLU A 279 -1.79 -12.78 -9.01
N ILE A 280 -0.91 -13.77 -8.95
CA ILE A 280 0.20 -13.84 -8.02
C ILE A 280 1.48 -13.89 -8.84
N PHE A 281 2.39 -12.97 -8.58
CA PHE A 281 3.66 -12.80 -9.28
C PHE A 281 4.79 -13.02 -8.28
N ALA A 282 5.71 -13.90 -8.65
CA ALA A 282 6.86 -14.32 -7.86
C ALA A 282 8.10 -14.49 -8.75
N VAL A 283 9.27 -14.61 -8.11
CA VAL A 283 10.53 -14.99 -8.75
C VAL A 283 11.11 -16.22 -8.07
N ASP A 284 11.61 -17.17 -8.86
CA ASP A 284 12.37 -18.31 -8.37
C ASP A 284 13.78 -17.85 -7.96
N PRO A 285 14.19 -18.01 -6.69
CA PRO A 285 15.47 -17.50 -6.20
C PRO A 285 16.69 -18.34 -6.62
N VAL A 286 16.49 -19.45 -7.34
CA VAL A 286 17.56 -20.32 -7.85
C VAL A 286 17.71 -20.19 -9.36
N THR A 287 16.60 -20.15 -10.10
CA THR A 287 16.61 -20.02 -11.57
C THR A 287 16.50 -18.59 -12.08
N HIS A 288 16.07 -17.65 -11.22
CA HIS A 288 15.69 -16.28 -11.56
C HIS A 288 14.53 -16.16 -12.58
N GLU A 289 13.80 -17.26 -12.84
CA GLU A 289 12.58 -17.24 -13.64
C GLU A 289 11.43 -16.53 -12.90
N GLN A 290 10.58 -15.85 -13.65
CA GLN A 290 9.28 -15.38 -13.13
C GLN A 290 8.33 -16.56 -12.99
N VAL A 291 7.55 -16.56 -11.91
CA VAL A 291 6.54 -17.56 -11.58
C VAL A 291 5.21 -16.85 -11.37
N TYR A 292 4.16 -17.35 -12.02
CA TYR A 292 2.85 -16.69 -12.09
C TYR A 292 1.72 -17.70 -11.84
N GLU A 293 0.79 -17.36 -10.96
CA GLU A 293 -0.40 -18.15 -10.66
C GLU A 293 -1.64 -17.27 -10.80
N LYS A 294 -2.62 -17.69 -11.60
CA LYS A 294 -3.95 -17.06 -11.67
C LYS A 294 -4.98 -17.97 -11.00
N LYS A 295 -5.64 -17.46 -9.96
CA LYS A 295 -6.74 -18.15 -9.27
C LYS A 295 -8.08 -17.47 -9.54
N PHE A 296 -9.13 -18.27 -9.58
CA PHE A 296 -10.51 -17.82 -9.45
C PHE A 296 -11.02 -18.18 -8.04
N PRO A 297 -12.04 -17.48 -7.50
CA PRO A 297 -12.66 -17.79 -6.21
C PRO A 297 -13.39 -19.14 -6.19
#